data_AF-A0A926XA03-F1
#
_entry.id   AF-A0A926XA03-F1
#
_cell.length_a   1.000
_cell.length_b   1.000
_cell.length_c   1.000
_cell.angle_alpha   90.00
_cell.angle_beta   90.00
_cell.angle_gamma   90.00
#
_symmetry.space_group_name_H-M   'P 1'
#
loop_
_entity.id
_entity.type
_entity.pdbx_description
1 polymer ?
#
loop_
_entity_poly.entity_id
_entity_poly.type
_entity_poly.pdbx_seq_one_letter_code
_entity_poly.pdbx_strand_id
1 'polypeptide(L)'
;MMSGLELSVFCMIEWATKISDLYMQVELDLTETLWIAEQLDIKHPVDPKTQKPVTATTDLIACIETNFGEDHFAIEVKPLEELNPLTKSGKRHLEKLEIRRRYWEARNVRFVIMTENEISTDLVENVKHMRKYMHEGAKPPIRENLLVQAYAELTQLILENDELLAKVAASCDTKFALKHGSCLALAWYLIATRKWMVDIRQIIDPSKKLNFLLQPPLEF
;
A
#
# COMPACT_ATOMS: atom_id res chain seq x y z
N MET A 1 12.41 -8.64 -8.92
CA MET A 1 12.21 -8.93 -7.48
C MET A 1 11.93 -7.59 -6.84
N MET A 2 10.79 -7.43 -6.17
CA MET A 2 10.38 -6.17 -5.56
C MET A 2 11.18 -5.94 -4.27
N SER A 3 11.68 -4.73 -4.05
CA SER A 3 12.40 -4.41 -2.81
C SER A 3 11.44 -4.33 -1.61
N GLY A 4 11.97 -4.42 -0.38
CA GLY A 4 11.15 -4.25 0.83
C GLY A 4 10.52 -2.86 0.94
N LEU A 5 11.19 -1.85 0.38
CA LEU A 5 10.70 -0.47 0.32
C LEU A 5 9.54 -0.34 -0.67
N GLU A 6 9.68 -0.91 -1.88
CA GLU A 6 8.61 -0.95 -2.88
C GLU A 6 7.36 -1.67 -2.34
N LEU A 7 7.53 -2.81 -1.65
CA LEU A 7 6.40 -3.51 -1.02
C LEU A 7 5.70 -2.62 0.02
N SER A 8 6.46 -1.82 0.76
CA SER A 8 5.92 -0.96 1.80
C SER A 8 5.12 0.20 1.21
N VAL A 9 5.64 0.83 0.14
CA VAL A 9 4.89 1.83 -0.63
C VAL A 9 3.63 1.21 -1.24
N PHE A 10 3.75 0.04 -1.88
CA PHE A 10 2.62 -0.67 -2.46
C PHE A 10 1.51 -0.90 -1.43
N CYS A 11 1.83 -1.45 -0.25
CA CYS A 11 0.84 -1.67 0.81
C CYS A 11 0.18 -0.35 1.28
N MET A 12 0.95 0.73 1.37
CA MET A 12 0.39 2.02 1.78
C MET A 12 -0.60 2.58 0.75
N ILE A 13 -0.27 2.48 -0.54
CA ILE A 13 -1.13 2.95 -1.64
C ILE A 13 -2.34 2.03 -1.83
N GLU A 14 -2.17 0.70 -1.77
CA GLU A 14 -3.24 -0.30 -1.84
C GLU A 14 -4.32 -0.09 -0.75
N TRP A 15 -3.96 0.51 0.39
CA TRP A 15 -4.91 0.83 1.45
C TRP A 15 -5.71 2.12 1.24
N ALA A 16 -5.29 3.05 0.38
CA ALA A 16 -6.00 4.34 0.23
C ALA A 16 -7.39 4.14 -0.42
N THR A 17 -8.44 4.86 0.03
CA THR A 17 -9.82 4.60 -0.45
C THR A 17 -10.07 4.99 -1.90
N LYS A 18 -9.34 6.01 -2.40
CA LYS A 18 -9.59 6.57 -3.72
C LYS A 18 -8.84 5.86 -4.85
N ILE A 19 -8.03 4.85 -4.52
CA ILE A 19 -7.29 4.09 -5.52
C ILE A 19 -8.23 3.07 -6.15
N SER A 20 -8.48 3.19 -7.46
CA SER A 20 -9.22 2.21 -8.24
C SER A 20 -8.34 1.03 -8.64
N ASP A 21 -7.14 1.33 -9.13
CA ASP A 21 -6.20 0.35 -9.67
C ASP A 21 -4.75 0.73 -9.34
N LEU A 22 -3.90 -0.30 -9.27
CA LEU A 22 -2.48 -0.15 -8.99
C LEU A 22 -1.66 -1.10 -9.87
N TYR A 23 -0.87 -0.54 -10.78
CA TYR A 23 0.03 -1.29 -11.66
C TYR A 23 1.46 -1.20 -11.15
N MET A 24 2.21 -2.29 -11.25
CA MET A 24 3.62 -2.33 -10.86
C MET A 24 4.53 -2.51 -12.06
N GLN A 25 5.73 -1.94 -11.99
CA GLN A 25 6.82 -2.15 -12.97
C GLN A 25 6.37 -1.89 -14.41
N VAL A 26 5.72 -0.74 -14.62
CA VAL A 26 5.18 -0.35 -15.92
C VAL A 26 6.31 0.04 -16.86
N GLU A 27 6.45 -0.69 -17.97
CA GLU A 27 7.45 -0.41 -19.00
C GLU A 27 7.14 0.92 -19.72
N LEU A 28 8.20 1.68 -20.00
CA LEU A 28 8.12 2.94 -20.75
C LEU A 28 8.58 2.70 -22.19
N ASP A 29 8.01 3.45 -23.13
CA ASP A 29 8.42 3.34 -24.53
C ASP A 29 9.90 3.70 -24.70
N LEU A 30 10.70 2.74 -25.18
CA LEU A 30 12.15 2.88 -25.28
C LEU A 30 12.55 3.98 -26.27
N THR A 31 11.82 4.16 -27.37
CA THR A 31 12.12 5.17 -28.37
C THR A 31 11.90 6.57 -27.78
N GLU A 32 10.82 6.78 -27.03
CA GLU A 32 10.57 8.03 -26.32
C GLU A 32 11.60 8.29 -25.24
N THR A 33 11.96 7.31 -24.40
CA THR A 33 12.96 7.54 -23.34
C THR A 33 14.34 7.83 -23.91
N LEU A 34 14.70 7.23 -25.05
CA LEU A 34 15.92 7.56 -25.79
C LEU A 34 15.90 8.99 -26.30
N TRP A 35 14.79 9.42 -26.91
CA TRP A 35 14.62 10.79 -27.39
C TRP A 35 14.69 11.81 -26.23
N ILE A 36 14.01 11.55 -25.12
CA ILE A 36 14.07 12.40 -23.92
C ILE A 36 15.50 12.50 -23.39
N ALA A 37 16.22 11.38 -23.31
CA ALA A 37 17.60 11.35 -22.85
C ALA A 37 18.52 12.21 -23.74
N GLU A 38 18.33 12.16 -25.06
CA GLU A 38 19.04 13.03 -26.01
C GLU A 38 18.71 14.51 -25.81
N GLN A 39 17.43 14.87 -25.65
CA GLN A 39 17.02 16.26 -25.43
C GLN A 39 17.57 16.85 -24.12
N LEU A 40 17.77 16.02 -23.10
CA LEU A 40 18.31 16.42 -21.81
C LEU A 40 19.85 16.39 -21.74
N ASP A 41 20.53 15.93 -22.78
CA ASP A 41 21.97 15.61 -22.76
C ASP A 41 22.34 14.63 -21.62
N ILE A 42 21.48 13.64 -21.38
CA ILE A 42 21.67 12.60 -20.36
C ILE A 42 21.96 11.27 -21.04
N LYS A 43 22.98 10.55 -20.57
CA LYS A 43 23.24 9.19 -21.06
C LYS A 43 22.07 8.26 -20.74
N HIS A 44 21.45 7.64 -21.74
CA HIS A 44 20.39 6.65 -21.50
C HIS A 44 20.90 5.41 -20.72
N PRO A 45 20.09 4.80 -19.84
CA PRO A 45 20.41 3.50 -19.25
C PRO A 45 20.72 2.43 -20.30
N VAL A 46 21.73 1.61 -20.03
CA VAL A 46 22.13 0.48 -20.88
C VAL A 46 22.34 -0.76 -20.03
N ASP A 47 22.18 -1.93 -20.64
CA ASP A 47 22.51 -3.21 -20.03
C ASP A 47 24.04 -3.30 -19.88
N PRO A 48 24.58 -3.60 -18.67
CA PRO A 48 26.01 -3.62 -18.45
C PRO A 48 26.78 -4.64 -19.31
N LYS A 49 26.14 -5.76 -19.71
CA LYS A 49 26.77 -6.84 -20.47
C LYS A 49 26.75 -6.57 -21.97
N THR A 50 25.62 -6.10 -22.48
CA THR A 50 25.41 -5.92 -23.93
C THR A 50 25.66 -4.50 -24.41
N GLN A 51 25.71 -3.52 -23.50
CA GLN A 51 25.80 -2.08 -23.79
C GLN A 51 24.64 -1.53 -24.63
N LYS A 52 23.55 -2.28 -24.77
CA LYS A 52 22.34 -1.85 -25.47
C LYS A 52 21.42 -1.06 -24.53
N PRO A 53 20.66 -0.07 -25.04
CA PRO A 53 19.62 0.60 -24.27
C PRO A 53 18.64 -0.39 -23.64
N VAL A 54 18.25 -0.12 -22.39
CA VAL A 54 17.26 -0.94 -21.67
C VAL A 54 15.95 -0.19 -21.53
N THR A 55 14.84 -0.89 -21.70
CA THR A 55 13.50 -0.38 -21.38
C THR A 55 13.47 0.03 -19.91
N ALA A 56 13.21 1.30 -19.65
CA ALA A 56 13.01 1.78 -18.29
C ALA A 56 11.63 1.36 -17.79
N THR A 57 11.49 1.15 -16.48
CA THR A 57 10.20 0.93 -15.83
C THR A 57 9.90 2.06 -14.86
N THR A 58 8.60 2.24 -14.58
CA THR A 58 8.10 2.98 -13.41
C THR A 58 7.64 2.00 -12.35
N ASP A 59 8.05 2.20 -11.10
CA ASP A 59 7.79 1.24 -10.02
C ASP A 59 6.30 1.00 -9.80
N LEU A 60 5.49 2.08 -9.72
CA LEU A 60 4.05 2.00 -9.52
C LEU A 60 3.30 3.05 -10.36
N ILE A 61 2.12 2.69 -10.86
CA ILE A 61 1.11 3.62 -11.39
C ILE A 61 -0.16 3.43 -10.57
N ALA A 62 -0.56 4.48 -9.85
CA ALA A 62 -1.78 4.50 -9.06
C ALA A 62 -2.86 5.27 -9.81
N CYS A 63 -3.99 4.61 -10.07
CA CYS A 63 -5.19 5.19 -10.65
C CYS A 63 -6.11 5.66 -9.54
N ILE A 64 -6.55 6.91 -9.61
CA ILE A 64 -7.35 7.56 -8.57
C ILE A 64 -8.70 7.96 -9.14
N GLU A 65 -9.78 7.54 -8.50
CA GLU A 65 -11.11 8.04 -8.81
C GLU A 65 -11.27 9.47 -8.27
N THR A 66 -11.67 10.37 -9.16
CA THR A 66 -11.97 11.76 -8.83
C THR A 66 -13.40 12.09 -9.26
N ASN A 67 -13.94 13.19 -8.74
CA ASN A 67 -15.24 13.71 -9.18
C ASN A 67 -15.27 14.10 -10.67
N PHE A 68 -14.11 14.22 -11.33
CA PHE A 68 -13.97 14.64 -12.72
C PHE A 68 -13.52 13.50 -13.66
N GLY A 69 -13.45 12.26 -13.17
CA GLY A 69 -12.95 11.10 -13.91
C GLY A 69 -11.79 10.43 -13.19
N GLU A 70 -10.88 9.82 -13.95
CA GLU A 70 -9.71 9.12 -13.43
C GLU A 70 -8.46 10.00 -13.53
N ASP A 71 -7.68 10.06 -12.45
CA ASP A 71 -6.36 10.70 -12.41
C ASP A 71 -5.27 9.64 -12.14
N HIS A 72 -4.02 9.95 -12.48
CA HIS A 72 -2.91 9.00 -12.42
C HIS A 72 -1.68 9.59 -11.75
N PHE A 73 -1.03 8.76 -10.94
CA PHE A 73 0.24 9.07 -10.31
C PHE A 73 1.28 8.02 -10.69
N ALA A 74 2.37 8.47 -11.30
CA ALA A 74 3.57 7.69 -11.52
C ALA A 74 4.48 7.83 -10.30
N ILE A 75 4.74 6.71 -9.63
CA ILE A 75 5.49 6.68 -8.37
C ILE A 75 6.78 5.90 -8.59
N GLU A 76 7.90 6.53 -8.26
CA GLU A 76 9.22 5.91 -8.19
C GLU A 76 9.64 5.75 -6.73
N VAL A 77 10.14 4.56 -6.39
CA VAL A 77 10.54 4.25 -5.01
C VAL A 77 12.06 4.17 -4.94
N LYS A 78 12.68 5.02 -4.11
CA LYS A 78 14.14 5.06 -3.96
C LYS A 78 14.52 5.32 -2.51
N PRO A 79 15.54 4.63 -1.96
CA PRO A 79 16.13 5.03 -0.68
C PRO A 79 16.61 6.48 -0.76
N LEU A 80 16.40 7.28 0.28
CA LEU A 80 16.81 8.69 0.26
C LEU A 80 18.32 8.84 0.04
N GLU A 81 19.12 7.94 0.60
CA GLU A 81 20.57 7.92 0.45
C GLU A 81 21.02 7.77 -1.02
N GLU A 82 20.22 7.09 -1.85
CA GLU A 82 20.48 6.91 -3.27
C GLU A 82 20.23 8.18 -4.09
N LEU A 83 19.57 9.19 -3.52
CA LEU A 83 19.23 10.45 -4.18
C LEU A 83 20.22 11.58 -3.88
N ASN A 84 21.37 11.29 -3.28
CA ASN A 84 22.35 12.32 -2.89
C ASN A 84 23.07 12.94 -4.12
N PRO A 85 22.82 14.22 -4.46
CA PRO A 85 23.40 14.86 -5.65
C PRO A 85 24.90 15.14 -5.53
N LEU A 86 25.49 15.02 -4.34
CA LEU A 86 26.92 15.17 -4.12
C LEU A 86 27.72 13.93 -4.55
N THR A 87 27.05 12.80 -4.74
CA THR A 87 27.68 11.53 -5.13
C THR A 87 27.51 11.26 -6.63
N LYS A 88 28.47 10.54 -7.24
CA LYS A 88 28.36 10.14 -8.65
C LYS A 88 27.16 9.23 -8.90
N SER A 89 26.90 8.28 -7.98
CA SER A 89 25.75 7.38 -8.05
C SER A 89 24.43 8.15 -7.91
N GLY A 90 24.32 9.07 -6.96
CA GLY A 90 23.09 9.83 -6.76
C GLY A 90 22.78 10.79 -7.91
N LYS A 91 23.79 11.48 -8.47
CA LYS A 91 23.61 12.23 -9.73
C LYS A 91 23.06 11.32 -10.84
N ARG A 92 23.62 10.12 -10.97
CA ARG A 92 23.18 9.15 -11.97
C ARG A 92 21.75 8.65 -11.72
N HIS A 93 21.32 8.51 -10.47
CA HIS A 93 19.94 8.16 -10.14
C HIS A 93 18.98 9.29 -10.49
N LEU A 94 19.32 10.53 -10.13
CA LEU A 94 18.52 11.72 -10.44
C LEU A 94 18.38 11.94 -11.96
N GLU A 95 19.44 11.74 -12.74
CA GLU A 95 19.40 11.75 -14.21
C GLU A 95 18.36 10.75 -14.77
N LYS A 96 18.36 9.51 -14.27
CA LYS A 96 17.39 8.49 -14.68
C LYS A 96 15.96 8.83 -14.26
N LEU A 97 15.80 9.48 -13.11
CA LEU A 97 14.50 9.94 -12.63
C LEU A 97 13.98 11.09 -13.48
N GLU A 98 14.82 12.02 -13.92
CA GLU A 98 14.41 13.13 -14.78
C GLU A 98 13.88 12.64 -16.15
N ILE A 99 14.51 11.62 -16.75
CA ILE A 99 13.99 10.99 -17.98
C ILE A 99 12.55 10.49 -17.75
N ARG A 100 12.31 9.80 -16.64
CA ARG A 100 10.98 9.26 -16.29
C ARG A 100 9.99 10.36 -15.95
N ARG A 101 10.41 11.40 -15.24
CA ARG A 101 9.60 12.58 -14.94
C ARG A 101 9.11 13.25 -16.23
N ARG A 102 10.00 13.47 -17.21
CA ARG A 102 9.65 14.02 -18.52
C ARG A 102 8.70 13.13 -19.32
N TYR A 103 8.89 11.82 -19.27
CA TYR A 103 8.03 10.85 -19.95
C TYR A 103 6.57 10.94 -19.46
N TRP A 104 6.38 11.03 -18.15
CA TRP A 104 5.05 11.15 -17.54
C TRP A 104 4.47 12.56 -17.63
N GLU A 105 5.31 13.60 -17.54
CA GLU A 105 4.90 14.99 -17.74
C GLU A 105 4.29 15.20 -19.14
N ALA A 106 4.86 14.60 -20.19
CA ALA A 106 4.32 14.65 -21.54
C ALA A 106 2.90 14.02 -21.67
N ARG A 107 2.50 13.21 -20.69
CA ARG A 107 1.19 12.55 -20.60
C ARG A 107 0.25 13.23 -19.61
N ASN A 108 0.64 14.36 -19.03
CA ASN A 108 -0.06 15.03 -17.92
C ASN A 108 -0.26 14.12 -16.69
N VAL A 109 0.62 13.13 -16.49
CA VAL A 109 0.60 12.24 -15.32
C VAL A 109 1.55 12.79 -14.27
N ARG A 110 1.09 12.91 -13.02
CA ARG A 110 1.93 13.43 -11.94
C ARG A 110 3.00 12.41 -11.57
N PHE A 111 4.25 12.86 -11.55
CA PHE A 111 5.39 12.03 -11.15
C PHE A 111 5.81 12.33 -9.71
N VAL A 112 5.92 11.30 -8.89
CA VAL A 112 6.23 11.37 -7.46
C VAL A 112 7.38 10.42 -7.16
N ILE A 113 8.31 10.87 -6.31
CA ILE A 113 9.35 10.01 -5.74
C ILE A 113 8.99 9.76 -4.29
N MET A 114 8.98 8.49 -3.89
CA MET A 114 8.75 8.07 -2.51
C MET A 114 9.99 7.39 -1.96
N THR A 115 10.34 7.80 -0.74
CA THR A 115 11.44 7.26 0.05
C THR A 115 10.89 6.64 1.32
N GLU A 116 11.76 6.08 2.15
CA GLU A 116 11.42 5.59 3.49
C GLU A 116 10.79 6.67 4.39
N ASN A 117 11.02 7.96 4.12
CA ASN A 117 10.48 9.05 4.94
C ASN A 117 8.97 9.27 4.74
N GLU A 118 8.42 8.88 3.59
CA GLU A 118 6.99 9.02 3.29
C GLU A 118 6.16 7.84 3.82
N ILE A 119 6.81 6.82 4.41
CA ILE A 119 6.16 5.57 4.78
C ILE A 119 5.84 5.53 6.28
N SER A 120 4.56 5.30 6.59
CA SER A 120 4.16 4.92 7.95
C SER A 120 4.38 3.41 8.15
N THR A 121 5.39 3.05 8.95
CA THR A 121 5.75 1.65 9.21
C THR A 121 4.61 0.86 9.87
N ASP A 122 3.92 1.48 10.82
CA ASP A 122 2.79 0.89 11.54
C ASP A 122 1.62 0.60 10.60
N LEU A 123 1.30 1.56 9.73
CA LEU A 123 0.31 1.38 8.67
C LEU A 123 0.67 0.19 7.78
N VAL A 124 1.90 0.14 7.29
CA VAL A 124 2.35 -0.93 6.39
C VAL A 124 2.26 -2.28 7.07
N GLU A 125 2.66 -2.39 8.34
CA GLU A 125 2.60 -3.66 9.07
C GLU A 125 1.16 -4.13 9.28
N ASN A 126 0.28 -3.22 9.69
CA ASN A 126 -1.15 -3.50 9.79
C ASN A 126 -1.73 -3.96 8.45
N VAL A 127 -1.42 -3.27 7.35
CA VAL A 127 -1.91 -3.62 6.01
C VAL A 127 -1.39 -4.99 5.58
N LYS A 128 -0.11 -5.31 5.81
CA LYS A 128 0.45 -6.64 5.51
C LYS A 128 -0.32 -7.76 6.22
N HIS A 129 -0.73 -7.56 7.47
CA HIS A 129 -1.57 -8.52 8.20
C HIS A 129 -2.98 -8.65 7.60
N MET A 130 -3.55 -7.53 7.16
CA MET A 130 -4.91 -7.43 6.63
C MET A 130 -5.04 -7.86 5.17
N ARG A 131 -3.95 -7.85 4.40
CA ARG A 131 -3.95 -7.99 2.94
C ARG A 131 -4.70 -9.23 2.42
N LYS A 132 -4.61 -10.35 3.15
CA LYS A 132 -5.36 -11.58 2.85
C LYS A 132 -6.89 -11.44 2.93
N TYR A 133 -7.40 -10.33 3.45
CA TYR A 133 -8.83 -10.02 3.58
C TYR A 133 -9.28 -8.85 2.70
N MET A 134 -8.37 -8.21 1.97
CA MET A 134 -8.66 -7.00 1.16
C MET A 134 -9.16 -7.30 -0.25
N HIS A 135 -9.08 -8.56 -0.72
CA HIS A 135 -9.54 -8.93 -2.06
C HIS A 135 -11.01 -9.38 -2.08
N GLU A 136 -11.65 -9.27 -3.23
CA GLU A 136 -13.03 -9.70 -3.41
C GLU A 136 -13.21 -11.20 -3.11
N GLY A 137 -14.26 -11.54 -2.39
CA GLY A 137 -14.54 -12.93 -2.00
C GLY A 137 -13.75 -13.43 -0.79
N ALA A 138 -12.82 -12.64 -0.23
CA ALA A 138 -12.14 -13.00 1.01
C ALA A 138 -13.15 -13.18 2.15
N LYS A 139 -12.97 -14.25 2.95
CA LYS A 139 -13.84 -14.58 4.08
C LYS A 139 -13.02 -14.88 5.33
N PRO A 140 -13.49 -14.48 6.52
CA PRO A 140 -12.89 -14.94 7.77
C PRO A 140 -13.14 -16.45 7.93
N PRO A 141 -12.35 -17.15 8.77
CA PRO A 141 -12.49 -18.58 9.02
C PRO A 141 -13.68 -18.89 9.96
N ILE A 142 -14.87 -18.44 9.57
CA ILE A 142 -16.14 -18.61 10.26
C ILE A 142 -17.19 -19.02 9.22
N ARG A 143 -18.04 -20.00 9.58
CA ARG A 143 -19.12 -20.47 8.69
C ARG A 143 -20.13 -19.34 8.43
N GLU A 144 -20.64 -19.26 7.20
CA GLU A 144 -21.54 -18.16 6.79
C GLU A 144 -22.78 -18.02 7.69
N ASN A 145 -23.37 -19.14 8.12
CA ASN A 145 -24.53 -19.15 9.00
C ASN A 145 -24.25 -18.58 10.41
N LEU A 146 -22.99 -18.52 10.84
CA LEU A 146 -22.57 -17.96 12.12
C LEU A 146 -21.95 -16.56 11.99
N LEU A 147 -21.57 -16.15 10.77
CA LEU A 147 -20.79 -14.93 10.56
C LEU A 147 -21.50 -13.68 11.08
N VAL A 148 -22.80 -13.54 10.82
CA VAL A 148 -23.60 -12.39 11.26
C VAL A 148 -23.69 -12.34 12.80
N GLN A 149 -23.89 -13.49 13.45
CA GLN A 149 -23.99 -13.57 14.90
C GLN A 149 -22.64 -13.28 15.57
N ALA A 150 -21.55 -13.86 15.04
CA ALA A 150 -20.20 -13.62 15.52
C ALA A 150 -19.78 -12.16 15.33
N TYR A 151 -20.15 -11.53 14.20
CA TYR A 151 -19.93 -10.10 13.97
C TYR A 151 -20.62 -9.23 15.01
N ALA A 152 -21.91 -9.43 15.23
CA ALA A 152 -22.70 -8.64 16.17
C ALA A 152 -22.16 -8.79 17.60
N GLU A 153 -21.92 -10.03 18.03
CA GLU A 153 -21.38 -10.34 19.36
C GLU A 153 -20.00 -9.70 19.56
N LEU A 154 -19.07 -9.93 18.63
CA LEU A 154 -17.70 -9.46 18.77
C LEU A 154 -17.65 -7.93 18.82
N THR A 155 -18.46 -7.27 17.98
CA THR A 155 -18.58 -5.80 17.98
C THR A 155 -19.13 -5.30 19.31
N GLN A 156 -20.20 -5.90 19.82
CA GLN A 156 -20.80 -5.55 21.11
C GLN A 156 -19.79 -5.72 22.25
N LEU A 157 -19.10 -6.86 22.33
CA LEU A 157 -18.14 -7.12 23.40
C LEU A 157 -16.95 -6.15 23.37
N ILE A 158 -16.46 -5.72 22.21
CA ILE A 158 -15.38 -4.74 22.12
C ILE A 158 -15.84 -3.35 22.58
N LEU A 159 -17.10 -2.97 22.31
CA LEU A 159 -17.64 -1.67 22.72
C LEU A 159 -17.94 -1.60 24.22
N GLU A 160 -18.44 -2.69 24.81
CA GLU A 160 -18.90 -2.73 26.20
C GLU A 160 -17.76 -3.02 27.20
N ASN A 161 -16.67 -3.65 26.76
CA ASN A 161 -15.56 -4.04 27.63
C ASN A 161 -14.32 -3.18 27.41
N ASP A 162 -13.50 -3.09 28.45
CA ASP A 162 -12.16 -2.46 28.40
C ASP A 162 -11.03 -3.50 28.28
N GLU A 163 -11.38 -4.70 27.82
CA GLU A 163 -10.49 -5.86 27.75
C GLU A 163 -9.66 -5.92 26.45
N LEU A 164 -8.66 -6.79 26.46
CA LEU A 164 -7.77 -6.98 25.31
C LEU A 164 -8.53 -7.57 24.12
N LEU A 165 -8.24 -7.09 22.90
CA LEU A 165 -8.86 -7.58 21.66
C LEU A 165 -8.77 -9.11 21.55
N ALA A 166 -7.61 -9.69 21.83
CA ALA A 166 -7.40 -11.14 21.77
C ALA A 166 -8.25 -11.91 22.79
N LYS A 167 -8.47 -11.35 23.99
CA LYS A 167 -9.27 -11.98 25.04
C LYS A 167 -10.76 -11.94 24.70
N VAL A 168 -11.24 -10.80 24.21
CA VAL A 168 -12.61 -10.64 23.71
C VAL A 168 -12.87 -11.58 22.53
N ALA A 169 -11.94 -11.64 21.57
CA ALA A 169 -12.01 -12.57 20.45
C ALA A 169 -12.06 -14.04 20.91
N ALA A 170 -11.22 -14.44 21.88
CA ALA A 170 -11.20 -15.80 22.40
C ALA A 170 -12.50 -16.17 23.17
N SER A 171 -13.12 -15.22 23.87
CA SER A 171 -14.43 -15.44 24.51
C SER A 171 -15.51 -15.68 23.45
N CYS A 172 -15.48 -14.91 22.36
CA CYS A 172 -16.38 -15.08 21.23
C CYS A 172 -16.15 -16.43 20.52
N ASP A 173 -14.89 -16.87 20.34
CA ASP A 173 -14.58 -18.20 19.82
C ASP A 173 -15.23 -19.30 20.67
N THR A 174 -15.14 -19.16 21.99
CA THR A 174 -15.71 -20.13 22.95
C THR A 174 -17.24 -20.14 22.87
N LYS A 175 -17.88 -18.96 22.81
CA LYS A 175 -19.35 -18.82 22.73
C LYS A 175 -19.94 -19.53 21.51
N PHE A 176 -19.26 -19.45 20.36
CA PHE A 176 -19.73 -20.04 19.11
C PHE A 176 -19.10 -21.39 18.76
N ALA A 177 -18.35 -22.01 19.69
CA ALA A 177 -17.61 -23.26 19.48
C ALA A 177 -16.73 -23.25 18.22
N LEU A 178 -16.02 -22.13 18.01
CA LEU A 178 -15.10 -21.93 16.88
C LEU A 178 -13.68 -22.38 17.23
N LYS A 179 -12.84 -22.54 16.20
CA LYS A 179 -11.41 -22.77 16.40
C LYS A 179 -10.80 -21.51 17.03
N HIS A 180 -9.89 -21.70 17.99
CA HIS A 180 -9.16 -20.59 18.60
C HIS A 180 -8.49 -19.70 17.52
N GLY A 181 -8.74 -18.39 17.61
CA GLY A 181 -8.26 -17.37 16.68
C GLY A 181 -9.24 -17.04 15.54
N SER A 182 -10.39 -17.71 15.43
CA SER A 182 -11.38 -17.43 14.39
C SER A 182 -11.97 -16.02 14.50
N CYS A 183 -12.32 -15.57 15.70
CA CYS A 183 -12.86 -14.23 15.94
C CYS A 183 -11.78 -13.14 15.89
N LEU A 184 -10.50 -13.47 16.15
CA LEU A 184 -9.41 -12.52 15.91
C LEU A 184 -9.20 -12.33 14.40
N ALA A 185 -9.29 -13.39 13.62
CA ALA A 185 -9.30 -13.30 12.17
C ALA A 185 -10.53 -12.54 11.64
N LEU A 186 -11.69 -12.69 12.28
CA LEU A 186 -12.87 -11.87 12.01
C LEU A 186 -12.59 -10.39 12.28
N ALA A 187 -12.00 -10.02 13.42
CA ALA A 187 -11.62 -8.64 13.71
C ALA A 187 -10.75 -8.03 12.60
N TRP A 188 -9.68 -8.73 12.20
CA TRP A 188 -8.83 -8.29 11.09
C TRP A 188 -9.59 -8.16 9.77
N TYR A 189 -10.50 -9.08 9.46
CA TYR A 189 -11.36 -9.00 8.29
C TYR A 189 -12.29 -7.78 8.33
N LEU A 190 -12.85 -7.45 9.50
CA LEU A 190 -13.75 -6.29 9.68
C LEU A 190 -13.00 -4.97 9.53
N ILE A 191 -11.76 -4.89 10.01
CA ILE A 191 -10.89 -3.74 9.80
C ILE A 191 -10.51 -3.65 8.32
N ALA A 192 -10.03 -4.75 7.73
CA ALA A 192 -9.60 -4.80 6.32
C ALA A 192 -10.72 -4.40 5.34
N THR A 193 -11.96 -4.77 5.64
CA THR A 193 -13.14 -4.42 4.84
C THR A 193 -13.81 -3.12 5.27
N ARG A 194 -13.13 -2.31 6.10
CA ARG A 194 -13.58 -1.02 6.64
C ARG A 194 -14.95 -1.04 7.33
N LYS A 195 -15.41 -2.22 7.78
CA LYS A 195 -16.61 -2.35 8.64
C LYS A 195 -16.32 -1.87 10.06
N TRP A 196 -15.07 -1.98 10.48
CA TRP A 196 -14.54 -1.34 11.68
C TRP A 196 -13.54 -0.26 11.27
N MET A 197 -13.82 0.98 11.66
CA MET A 197 -12.94 2.12 11.45
C MET A 197 -12.02 2.26 12.67
N VAL A 198 -10.72 2.06 12.47
CA VAL A 198 -9.68 2.18 13.51
C VAL A 198 -8.50 3.00 12.97
N ASP A 199 -7.69 3.57 13.86
CA ASP A 199 -6.46 4.24 13.43
C ASP A 199 -5.40 3.20 13.05
N ILE A 200 -5.32 2.88 11.76
CA ILE A 200 -4.33 1.92 11.28
C ILE A 200 -2.91 2.50 11.20
N ARG A 201 -2.71 3.80 11.45
CA ARG A 201 -1.36 4.40 11.55
C ARG A 201 -0.71 4.15 12.91
N GLN A 202 -1.44 3.54 13.83
CA GLN A 202 -0.92 2.98 15.08
C GLN A 202 -0.96 1.47 14.97
N ILE A 203 0.09 0.79 15.42
CA ILE A 203 0.13 -0.67 15.40
C ILE A 203 -1.10 -1.27 16.12
N ILE A 204 -1.83 -2.15 15.43
CA ILE A 204 -2.95 -2.87 16.02
C ILE A 204 -2.39 -4.05 16.80
N ASP A 205 -2.36 -3.90 18.12
CA ASP A 205 -1.86 -4.89 19.06
C ASP A 205 -3.03 -5.68 19.69
N PRO A 206 -3.21 -6.97 19.36
CA PRO A 206 -4.27 -7.79 19.96
C PRO A 206 -4.16 -7.94 21.48
N SER A 207 -3.01 -7.66 22.07
CA SER A 207 -2.79 -7.65 23.52
C SER A 207 -3.16 -6.32 24.18
N LYS A 208 -3.78 -5.40 23.44
CA LYS A 208 -4.37 -4.15 23.92
C LYS A 208 -5.85 -4.07 23.53
N LYS A 209 -6.55 -3.09 24.11
CA LYS A 209 -7.90 -2.73 23.67
C LYS A 209 -7.85 -2.13 22.27
N LEU A 210 -8.82 -2.50 21.43
CA LEU A 210 -9.04 -1.88 20.13
C LEU A 210 -9.90 -0.62 20.30
N ASN A 211 -9.44 0.52 19.77
CA ASN A 211 -10.19 1.76 19.78
C ASN A 211 -10.74 2.05 18.39
N PHE A 212 -12.05 2.31 18.30
CA PHE A 212 -12.69 2.74 17.07
C PHE A 212 -12.53 4.25 16.87
N LEU A 213 -12.39 4.65 15.61
CA LEU A 213 -12.44 6.05 15.23
C LEU A 213 -13.89 6.56 15.28
N LEU A 214 -14.07 7.73 15.88
CA LEU A 214 -15.36 8.42 15.93
C LEU A 214 -15.76 9.04 14.58
N GLN A 215 -14.78 9.27 13.70
CA GLN A 215 -14.93 9.81 12.35
C GLN A 215 -13.90 9.16 11.41
N PRO A 216 -14.18 9.01 10.11
CA PRO A 216 -13.18 8.52 9.16
C PRO A 216 -11.93 9.42 9.18
N PRO A 217 -10.71 8.85 9.08
CA PRO A 217 -9.49 9.64 9.07
C PRO A 217 -9.48 10.59 7.87
N LEU A 218 -8.86 11.76 8.02
CA LEU A 218 -8.58 12.64 6.89
C LEU A 218 -7.63 11.90 5.93
N GLU A 219 -8.15 11.52 4.78
CA GLU A 219 -7.38 10.90 3.70
C GLU A 219 -6.76 11.97 2.80
N PHE A 220 -5.57 11.67 2.29
CA PHE A 220 -4.89 12.51 1.30
C PHE A 220 -5.58 12.37 -0.08
#